data_AF-A0AAV6U1G5-F1
#
_entry.id   AF-A0AAV6U1G5-F1
#
_cell.length_a   1.000
_cell.length_b   1.000
_cell.length_c   1.000
_cell.angle_alpha   90.00
_cell.angle_beta   90.00
_cell.angle_gamma   90.00
#
_symmetry.space_group_name_H-M   'P 1'
#
loop_
_entity.id
_entity.type
_entity.pdbx_description
1 polymer ?
#
loop_
_entity_poly.entity_id
_entity_poly.type
_entity_poly.pdbx_seq_one_letter_code
_entity_poly.pdbx_strand_id
1 'polypeptide(L)'
;MGGYLDALSTVYKSYIRPVLEYGKEVVTLASTANLKKYDIIQNKALRIITGGAKSTPFTEMQLQTGIEPLKSRRDKFTLKFWERAKRVDFNYWNGYKCATQRLKTQTSPLTHTEHLQSTVAHALSTYRFDLINLTTNKAEALPEELKACAMDSIEQRYPLNDYTSTPMVRFSLKQTE
;
A
#
# COMPACT_ATOMS: atom_id res chain seq x y z
N MET A 1 -21.79 17.62 -13.10
CA MET A 1 -22.07 16.17 -12.98
C MET A 1 -21.03 15.39 -12.14
N GLY A 2 -19.83 15.90 -11.84
CA GLY A 2 -18.81 15.16 -11.06
C GLY A 2 -19.02 15.06 -9.53
N GLY A 3 -19.62 16.08 -8.90
CA GLY A 3 -19.66 16.16 -7.43
C GLY A 3 -20.41 15.04 -6.70
N TYR A 4 -21.44 14.44 -7.31
CA TYR A 4 -22.20 13.34 -6.70
C TYR A 4 -21.39 12.03 -6.67
N LEU A 5 -20.67 11.74 -7.76
CA LEU A 5 -19.84 10.55 -7.88
C LEU A 5 -18.68 10.60 -6.88
N ASP A 6 -18.09 11.78 -6.70
CA ASP A 6 -17.03 12.02 -5.71
C ASP A 6 -17.55 11.89 -4.27
N ALA A 7 -18.74 12.43 -4.00
CA ALA A 7 -19.38 12.32 -2.68
C ALA A 7 -19.65 10.85 -2.31
N LEU A 8 -20.27 10.06 -3.19
CA LEU A 8 -20.53 8.64 -2.92
C LEU A 8 -19.25 7.81 -2.85
N SER A 9 -18.25 8.11 -3.69
CA SER A 9 -16.94 7.47 -3.62
C SER A 9 -16.27 7.73 -2.27
N THR A 10 -16.44 8.93 -1.73
CA THR A 10 -15.94 9.32 -0.41
C THR A 10 -16.67 8.59 0.71
N VAL A 11 -18.01 8.47 0.63
CA VAL A 11 -18.81 7.69 1.58
C VAL A 11 -18.40 6.22 1.57
N TYR A 12 -18.18 5.62 0.39
CA TYR A 12 -17.69 4.24 0.29
C TYR A 12 -16.31 4.09 0.93
N LYS A 13 -15.37 5.01 0.66
CA LYS A 13 -14.01 4.98 1.21
C LYS A 13 -13.99 5.16 2.73
N SER A 14 -14.91 5.95 3.30
CA SER A 14 -14.94 6.29 4.73
C SER A 14 -15.70 5.28 5.59
N TYR A 15 -16.83 4.74 5.11
CA TYR A 15 -17.69 3.86 5.94
C TYR A 15 -17.63 2.40 5.54
N ILE A 16 -17.77 2.10 4.24
CA ILE A 16 -17.92 0.70 3.77
C ILE A 16 -16.55 0.02 3.69
N ARG A 17 -15.55 0.72 3.13
CA ARG A 17 -14.22 0.16 2.90
C ARG A 17 -13.53 -0.29 4.19
N PRO A 18 -13.52 0.48 5.30
CA PRO A 18 -12.86 0.04 6.54
C PRO A 18 -13.48 -1.23 7.12
N VAL A 19 -14.80 -1.40 6.99
CA VAL A 19 -15.50 -2.62 7.42
C VAL A 19 -15.11 -3.81 6.57
N LEU A 20 -15.03 -3.65 5.24
CA LEU A 20 -14.58 -4.72 4.34
C LEU A 20 -13.09 -5.07 4.49
N GLU A 21 -12.28 -4.08 4.89
CA GLU A 21 -10.84 -4.23 5.08
C GLU A 21 -10.44 -4.66 6.50
N TYR A 22 -11.41 -4.87 7.39
CA TYR A 22 -11.13 -5.35 8.73
C TYR A 22 -10.45 -6.72 8.68
N GLY A 23 -9.27 -6.84 9.31
CA GLY A 23 -8.50 -8.08 9.33
C GLY A 23 -8.01 -8.56 7.96
N LYS A 24 -7.86 -7.65 7.00
CA LYS A 24 -7.41 -7.95 5.62
C LYS A 24 -6.14 -8.81 5.52
N GLU A 25 -5.22 -8.70 6.48
CA GLU A 25 -4.00 -9.50 6.56
C GLU A 25 -4.29 -10.99 6.76
N VAL A 26 -5.39 -11.31 7.45
CA VAL A 26 -5.83 -12.69 7.74
C VAL A 26 -6.85 -13.16 6.71
N VAL A 27 -7.72 -12.26 6.26
CA VAL A 27 -8.79 -12.57 5.30
C VAL A 27 -8.24 -13.08 3.97
N THR A 28 -7.04 -12.70 3.56
CA THR A 28 -6.39 -13.22 2.34
C THR A 28 -6.21 -14.74 2.33
N LEU A 29 -6.12 -15.36 3.49
CA LEU A 29 -5.99 -16.81 3.67
C LEU A 29 -7.34 -17.53 3.68
N ALA A 30 -8.44 -16.78 3.66
CA ALA A 30 -9.76 -17.36 3.57
C ALA A 30 -9.98 -18.08 2.23
N SER A 31 -10.98 -18.97 2.20
CA SER A 31 -11.35 -19.66 0.96
C SER A 31 -11.76 -18.67 -0.15
N THR A 32 -11.50 -19.06 -1.39
CA THR A 32 -11.87 -18.26 -2.58
C THR A 32 -13.36 -17.93 -2.63
N ALA A 33 -14.22 -18.82 -2.12
CA ALA A 33 -15.66 -18.59 -2.00
C ALA A 33 -15.99 -17.43 -1.05
N ASN A 34 -15.27 -17.31 0.07
CA ASN A 34 -15.44 -16.20 0.99
C ASN A 34 -14.87 -14.90 0.41
N LEU A 35 -13.69 -14.96 -0.25
CA LEU A 35 -13.10 -13.80 -0.92
C LEU A 35 -14.03 -13.20 -1.98
N LYS A 36 -14.74 -14.03 -2.75
CA LYS A 36 -15.74 -13.60 -3.73
C LYS A 36 -16.91 -12.83 -3.11
N LYS A 37 -17.29 -13.11 -1.86
CA LYS A 37 -18.37 -12.36 -1.18
C LYS A 37 -17.99 -10.88 -0.98
N TYR A 38 -16.73 -10.61 -0.64
CA TYR A 38 -16.22 -9.23 -0.53
C TYR A 38 -16.27 -8.52 -1.88
N ASP A 39 -15.87 -9.19 -2.96
CA ASP A 39 -15.90 -8.62 -4.31
C ASP A 39 -17.33 -8.32 -4.77
N ILE A 40 -18.31 -9.16 -4.41
CA ILE A 40 -19.73 -8.91 -4.68
C ILE A 40 -20.20 -7.62 -3.97
N ILE A 41 -19.81 -7.40 -2.72
CA ILE A 41 -20.21 -6.19 -1.98
C ILE A 41 -19.58 -4.94 -2.60
N GLN A 42 -18.29 -4.98 -2.94
CA GLN A 42 -17.63 -3.87 -3.64
C GLN A 42 -18.29 -3.60 -4.99
N ASN A 43 -18.60 -4.64 -5.78
CA ASN A 43 -19.24 -4.47 -7.08
C ASN A 43 -20.64 -3.86 -6.96
N LYS A 44 -21.40 -4.20 -5.92
CA LYS A 44 -22.69 -3.55 -5.63
C LYS A 44 -22.51 -2.08 -5.28
N ALA A 45 -21.54 -1.75 -4.43
CA ALA A 45 -21.24 -0.36 -4.07
C ALA A 45 -20.82 0.47 -5.29
N LEU A 46 -19.95 -0.07 -6.15
CA LEU A 46 -19.52 0.58 -7.38
C LEU A 46 -20.69 0.89 -8.32
N ARG A 47 -21.66 -0.03 -8.45
CA ARG A 47 -22.87 0.20 -9.25
C ARG A 47 -23.74 1.33 -8.72
N ILE A 48 -23.85 1.46 -7.39
CA ILE A 48 -24.59 2.57 -6.78
C ILE A 48 -23.87 3.90 -7.05
N ILE A 49 -22.53 3.91 -6.97
CA ILE A 49 -21.71 5.09 -7.22
C ILE A 49 -21.81 5.54 -8.68
N THR A 50 -21.66 4.62 -9.63
CA THR A 50 -21.62 4.94 -11.06
C THR A 50 -23.00 5.02 -11.71
N GLY A 51 -24.03 4.46 -11.09
CA GLY A 51 -25.34 4.24 -11.72
C GLY A 51 -25.29 3.20 -12.86
N GLY A 52 -24.24 2.37 -12.93
CA GLY A 52 -23.99 1.46 -14.04
C GLY A 52 -24.97 0.28 -14.13
N ALA A 53 -25.41 -0.04 -15.35
CA ALA A 53 -26.28 -1.17 -15.65
C ALA A 53 -25.66 -2.51 -15.25
N LYS A 54 -26.47 -3.53 -14.92
CA LYS A 54 -25.99 -4.85 -14.46
C LYS A 54 -25.00 -5.53 -15.43
N SER A 55 -25.10 -5.24 -16.72
CA SER A 55 -24.20 -5.74 -17.77
C SER A 55 -22.82 -5.07 -17.78
N THR A 56 -22.68 -3.88 -17.17
CA THR A 56 -21.40 -3.16 -17.14
C THR A 56 -20.36 -3.97 -16.35
N PRO A 57 -19.17 -4.21 -16.94
CA PRO A 57 -18.08 -4.91 -16.26
C PRO A 57 -17.53 -4.08 -15.09
N PHE A 58 -17.05 -4.77 -14.04
CA PHE A 58 -16.58 -4.09 -12.83
C PHE A 58 -15.29 -3.30 -13.04
N THR A 59 -14.42 -3.74 -13.96
CA THR A 59 -13.15 -3.07 -14.29
C THR A 59 -13.38 -1.64 -14.76
N GLU A 60 -14.39 -1.43 -15.62
CA GLU A 60 -14.74 -0.09 -16.13
C GLU A 60 -15.25 0.81 -15.00
N MET A 61 -16.08 0.27 -14.10
CA MET A 61 -16.58 1.02 -12.94
C MET A 61 -15.45 1.39 -11.98
N GLN A 62 -14.44 0.53 -11.81
CA GLN A 62 -13.25 0.83 -11.01
C GLN A 62 -12.42 1.95 -11.63
N LEU A 63 -12.24 1.93 -12.96
CA LEU A 63 -11.53 2.97 -13.69
C LEU A 63 -12.24 4.32 -13.55
N GLN A 64 -13.57 4.35 -13.73
CA GLN A 64 -14.37 5.56 -13.63
C GLN A 64 -14.36 6.18 -12.21
N THR A 65 -14.35 5.34 -11.16
CA THR A 65 -14.40 5.81 -9.76
C THR A 65 -13.01 6.00 -9.12
N GLY A 66 -11.94 5.55 -9.79
CA GLY A 66 -10.60 5.48 -9.20
C GLY A 66 -10.53 4.58 -7.95
N ILE A 67 -11.42 3.60 -7.83
CA ILE A 67 -11.45 2.67 -6.70
C ILE A 67 -10.68 1.40 -7.06
N GLU A 68 -9.56 1.19 -6.37
CA GLU A 68 -8.74 -0.01 -6.53
C GLU A 68 -9.50 -1.31 -6.15
N PRO A 69 -9.26 -2.42 -6.87
CA PRO A 69 -9.83 -3.73 -6.54
C PRO A 69 -9.41 -4.23 -5.15
N LEU A 70 -10.33 -4.85 -4.41
CA LEU A 70 -10.05 -5.39 -3.08
C LEU A 70 -8.96 -6.45 -3.07
N LYS A 71 -8.78 -7.21 -4.16
CA LYS A 71 -7.71 -8.22 -4.27
C LYS A 71 -6.33 -7.58 -4.17
N SER A 72 -6.02 -6.62 -5.04
CA SER A 72 -4.72 -5.93 -5.04
C SER A 72 -4.42 -5.26 -3.71
N ARG A 73 -5.45 -4.72 -3.05
CA ARG A 73 -5.32 -4.13 -1.71
C ARG A 73 -4.94 -5.16 -0.67
N ARG A 74 -5.68 -6.27 -0.61
CA ARG A 74 -5.44 -7.41 0.28
C ARG A 74 -4.00 -7.94 0.13
N ASP A 75 -3.53 -8.08 -1.10
CA ASP A 75 -2.18 -8.54 -1.42
C ASP A 75 -1.13 -7.54 -0.90
N LYS A 76 -1.33 -6.23 -1.13
CA LYS A 76 -0.46 -5.16 -0.62
C LYS A 76 -0.35 -5.15 0.90
N PHE A 77 -1.48 -5.31 1.60
CA PHE A 77 -1.47 -5.35 3.06
C PHE A 77 -0.83 -6.62 3.62
N THR A 78 -1.05 -7.76 2.97
CA THR A 78 -0.39 -9.03 3.31
C THR A 78 1.12 -8.91 3.21
N LEU A 79 1.64 -8.35 2.12
CA LEU A 79 3.07 -8.11 1.95
C LEU A 79 3.62 -7.16 3.03
N LYS A 80 2.93 -6.04 3.28
CA LYS A 80 3.34 -5.09 4.32
C LYS A 80 3.35 -5.72 5.71
N PHE A 81 2.37 -6.57 6.01
CA PHE A 81 2.30 -7.28 7.29
C PHE A 81 3.46 -8.25 7.46
N TRP A 82 3.76 -9.03 6.42
CA TRP A 82 4.84 -10.00 6.44
C TRP A 82 6.21 -9.35 6.66
N GLU A 83 6.48 -8.25 5.95
CA GLU A 83 7.69 -7.46 6.14
C GLU A 83 7.82 -6.91 7.57
N ARG A 84 6.70 -6.49 8.17
CA ARG A 84 6.70 -6.05 9.58
C ARG A 84 6.99 -7.21 10.52
N ALA A 85 6.41 -8.38 10.30
CA ALA A 85 6.65 -9.57 11.13
C ALA A 85 8.14 -9.95 11.14
N LYS A 86 8.75 -10.05 9.96
CA LYS A 86 10.20 -10.34 9.80
C LYS A 86 11.10 -9.38 10.58
N ARG A 87 10.72 -8.11 10.74
CA ARG A 87 11.52 -7.11 11.46
C ARG A 87 11.44 -7.20 12.98
N VAL A 88 10.28 -7.61 13.50
CA VAL A 88 10.07 -7.65 14.97
C VAL A 88 10.97 -8.70 15.61
N ASP A 89 11.16 -9.83 14.95
CA ASP A 89 12.06 -10.89 15.43
C ASP A 89 12.73 -11.59 14.23
N PHE A 90 13.78 -10.94 13.71
CA PHE A 90 14.48 -11.39 12.51
C PHE A 90 14.97 -12.83 12.61
N ASN A 91 15.40 -13.27 13.79
CA ASN A 91 15.95 -14.60 13.99
C ASN A 91 14.85 -15.67 14.02
N TYR A 92 13.74 -15.41 14.72
CA TYR A 92 12.63 -16.35 14.77
C TYR A 92 11.95 -16.52 13.40
N TRP A 93 11.61 -15.42 12.73
CA TRP A 93 10.82 -15.47 11.49
C TRP A 93 11.61 -16.00 10.29
N ASN A 94 12.93 -15.84 10.24
CA ASN A 94 13.77 -16.44 9.20
C ASN A 94 13.93 -17.96 9.36
N GLY A 95 13.95 -18.45 10.59
CA GLY A 95 14.01 -19.89 10.89
C GLY A 95 12.65 -20.58 10.95
N TYR A 96 11.55 -19.82 10.88
CA TYR A 96 10.21 -20.34 11.05
C TYR A 96 9.83 -21.27 9.90
N LYS A 97 9.50 -22.52 10.24
CA LYS A 97 8.93 -23.49 9.30
C LYS A 97 7.44 -23.64 9.61
N CYS A 98 6.61 -23.61 8.58
CA CYS A 98 5.18 -23.83 8.77
C CYS A 98 4.96 -25.23 9.35
N ALA A 99 4.10 -25.33 10.36
CA ALA A 99 3.63 -26.61 10.87
C ALA A 99 2.98 -27.44 9.75
N THR A 100 3.03 -28.76 9.89
CA THR A 100 2.42 -29.70 8.94
C THR A 100 0.92 -29.43 8.83
N GLN A 101 0.48 -29.19 7.60
CA GLN A 101 -0.92 -28.86 7.34
C GLN A 101 -1.76 -30.13 7.29
N ARG A 102 -2.87 -30.14 8.04
CA ARG A 102 -3.87 -31.22 7.96
C ARG A 102 -4.62 -31.21 6.63
N LEU A 103 -4.93 -30.03 6.09
CA LEU A 103 -5.69 -29.85 4.85
C LEU A 103 -4.80 -29.29 3.75
N LYS A 104 -4.70 -30.03 2.63
CA LYS A 104 -3.88 -29.66 1.46
C LYS A 104 -4.35 -28.37 0.75
N THR A 105 -5.60 -27.97 0.98
CA THR A 105 -6.21 -26.79 0.35
C THR A 105 -5.96 -25.50 1.13
N GLN A 106 -5.50 -25.58 2.37
CA GLN A 106 -5.20 -24.39 3.16
C GLN A 106 -3.79 -23.93 2.85
N THR A 107 -3.64 -22.67 2.46
CA THR A 107 -2.33 -22.04 2.32
C THR A 107 -1.93 -21.40 3.63
N SER A 108 -0.68 -21.62 4.05
CA SER A 108 -0.13 -20.92 5.20
C SER A 108 0.14 -19.45 4.85
N PRO A 109 0.15 -18.54 5.83
CA PRO A 109 0.54 -17.16 5.62
C PRO A 109 1.87 -17.03 4.87
N LEU A 110 2.87 -17.81 5.30
CA LEU A 110 4.21 -17.85 4.71
C LEU A 110 4.15 -18.22 3.22
N THR A 111 3.57 -19.39 2.91
CA THR A 111 3.45 -19.87 1.53
C THR A 111 2.66 -18.92 0.63
N HIS A 112 1.65 -18.26 1.19
CA HIS A 112 0.86 -17.29 0.44
C HIS A 112 1.68 -16.02 0.15
N THR A 113 2.42 -15.51 1.13
CA THR A 113 3.30 -14.35 0.96
C THR A 113 4.44 -14.63 -0.02
N GLU A 114 5.04 -15.82 -0.01
CA GLU A 114 6.09 -16.23 -0.95
C GLU A 114 5.55 -16.30 -2.38
N HIS A 115 4.36 -16.89 -2.56
CA HIS A 115 3.69 -16.90 -3.86
C HIS A 115 3.35 -15.48 -4.33
N LEU A 116 2.89 -14.61 -3.43
CA LEU A 116 2.67 -13.21 -3.77
C LEU A 116 3.99 -12.56 -4.17
N GLN A 117 5.05 -12.70 -3.36
CA GLN A 117 6.38 -12.16 -3.65
C GLN A 117 6.92 -12.65 -5.00
N SER A 118 6.78 -13.92 -5.36
CA SER A 118 7.21 -14.43 -6.67
C SER A 118 6.38 -13.85 -7.82
N THR A 119 5.05 -13.83 -7.67
CA THR A 119 4.13 -13.23 -8.67
C THR A 119 4.44 -11.75 -8.89
N VAL A 120 4.79 -11.07 -7.79
CA VAL A 120 4.93 -9.63 -7.70
C VAL A 120 6.36 -9.18 -8.03
N ALA A 121 7.39 -9.97 -7.75
CA ALA A 121 8.78 -9.69 -8.11
C ALA A 121 8.98 -9.55 -9.63
N HIS A 122 8.19 -10.27 -10.43
CA HIS A 122 8.15 -10.09 -11.88
C HIS A 122 7.45 -8.81 -12.34
N ALA A 123 6.62 -8.19 -11.49
CA ALA A 123 5.82 -7.01 -11.80
C ALA A 123 6.33 -5.72 -11.13
N LEU A 124 7.23 -5.81 -10.13
CA LEU A 124 7.65 -4.71 -9.26
C LEU A 124 9.17 -4.52 -9.20
N SER A 125 9.79 -4.04 -10.28
CA SER A 125 10.90 -3.09 -10.09
C SER A 125 10.41 -1.76 -9.46
N THR A 126 9.10 -1.58 -9.36
CA THR A 126 8.41 -0.33 -8.97
C THR A 126 8.23 -0.15 -7.46
N TYR A 127 8.30 -1.22 -6.64
CA TYR A 127 8.18 -1.07 -5.19
C TYR A 127 9.58 -1.13 -4.62
N ARG A 128 10.04 0.03 -4.13
CA ARG A 128 11.36 0.20 -3.53
C ARG A 128 11.39 -0.46 -2.15
N PHE A 129 11.45 -1.79 -2.14
CA PHE A 129 11.75 -2.58 -0.94
C PHE A 129 13.20 -2.38 -0.49
N ASP A 130 14.03 -1.66 -1.25
CA ASP A 130 15.40 -1.34 -0.85
C ASP A 130 15.46 -0.28 0.27
N LEU A 131 14.45 0.62 0.37
CA LEU A 131 14.30 1.53 1.52
C LEU A 131 13.93 0.80 2.81
N ILE A 132 13.64 -0.50 2.72
CA ILE A 132 13.28 -1.38 3.83
C ILE A 132 14.55 -2.06 4.41
N ASN A 133 15.69 -2.03 3.71
CA ASN A 133 16.97 -2.57 4.18
C ASN A 133 17.80 -1.53 4.97
N LEU A 134 17.27 -1.01 6.09
CA LEU A 134 18.18 -0.46 7.10
C LEU A 134 18.74 -1.63 7.90
N THR A 135 20.05 -1.83 7.80
CA THR A 135 20.81 -2.83 8.56
C THR A 135 20.85 -2.50 10.05
N THR A 136 20.57 -1.25 10.41
CA THR A 136 20.64 -0.72 11.78
C THR A 136 19.30 -0.14 12.23
N ASN A 137 18.96 -0.37 13.49
CA ASN A 137 17.83 0.32 14.12
C ASN A 137 18.17 1.83 14.24
N LYS A 138 17.18 2.73 14.21
CA LYS A 138 17.42 4.17 14.43
C LYS A 138 18.17 4.45 15.75
N ALA A 139 17.96 3.62 16.76
CA ALA A 139 18.63 3.73 18.05
C ALA A 139 20.11 3.28 18.02
N GLU A 140 20.49 2.47 17.03
CA GLU A 140 21.83 1.89 16.88
C GLU A 140 22.64 2.60 15.77
N ALA A 141 21.97 3.37 14.91
CA ALA A 141 22.59 4.12 13.82
C ALA A 141 23.42 5.30 14.36
N LEU A 142 24.60 5.50 13.78
CA LEU A 142 25.46 6.63 14.13
C LEU A 142 24.75 7.95 13.75
N PRO A 143 24.89 9.05 14.52
CA PRO A 143 24.24 10.33 14.19
C PRO A 143 24.58 10.86 12.78
N GLU A 144 25.75 10.51 12.26
CA GLU A 144 26.21 10.89 10.92
C GLU A 144 25.43 10.18 9.81
N GLU A 145 25.13 8.89 9.97
CA GLU A 145 24.33 8.12 9.02
C GLU A 145 22.90 8.65 8.96
N LEU A 146 22.33 8.97 10.12
CA LEU A 146 21.00 9.58 10.21
C LEU A 146 20.97 10.95 9.53
N LYS A 147 22.04 11.73 9.68
CA LYS A 147 22.19 13.03 9.00
C LYS A 147 22.29 12.84 7.48
N ALA A 148 23.07 11.89 7.00
CA ALA A 148 23.19 11.59 5.57
C ALA A 148 21.85 11.17 4.96
N CYS A 149 21.14 10.21 5.57
CA CYS A 149 19.81 9.80 5.10
C CYS A 149 18.78 10.94 5.12
N ALA A 150 18.89 11.85 6.10
CA ALA A 150 18.04 13.05 6.15
C ALA A 150 18.35 14.01 4.99
N MET A 151 19.63 14.21 4.66
CA MET A 151 20.03 15.04 3.51
C MET A 151 19.56 14.41 2.18
N ASP A 152 19.76 13.11 1.99
CA ASP A 152 19.28 12.40 0.80
C ASP A 152 17.74 12.50 0.64
N SER A 153 17.02 12.43 1.76
CA SER A 153 15.55 12.59 1.77
C SER A 153 15.12 14.01 1.40
N ILE A 154 15.90 15.02 1.80
CA ILE A 154 15.67 16.43 1.44
C ILE A 154 15.92 16.62 -0.05
N GLU A 155 17.05 16.14 -0.57
CA GLU A 155 17.41 16.26 -1.98
C GLU A 155 16.38 15.58 -2.91
N GLN A 156 15.88 14.40 -2.53
CA GLN A 156 14.84 13.72 -3.31
C GLN A 156 13.49 14.44 -3.29
N ARG A 157 13.14 15.12 -2.19
CA ARG A 157 11.88 15.88 -2.08
C ARG A 157 11.97 17.28 -2.67
N TYR A 158 13.18 17.86 -2.68
CA TYR A 158 13.46 19.22 -3.07
C TYR A 158 14.72 19.25 -3.95
N PRO A 159 14.61 18.88 -5.25
CA PRO A 159 15.76 18.87 -6.14
C PRO A 159 16.25 20.29 -6.46
N LEU A 160 17.58 20.48 -6.57
CA LEU A 160 18.23 21.79 -6.79
C LEU A 160 17.67 22.61 -7.95
N ASN A 161 17.13 21.93 -8.95
CA ASN A 161 16.65 22.55 -10.19
C ASN A 161 15.36 23.35 -9.97
N ASP A 162 14.60 23.07 -8.92
CA ASP A 162 13.29 23.69 -8.68
C ASP A 162 13.40 25.10 -8.04
N TYR A 163 14.51 25.40 -7.36
CA TYR A 163 14.70 26.68 -6.64
C TYR A 163 15.82 27.56 -7.18
N THR A 164 16.67 27.04 -8.08
CA THR A 164 17.76 27.82 -8.70
C THR A 164 17.34 28.54 -9.99
N SER A 165 16.18 28.20 -10.57
CA SER A 165 15.66 28.83 -11.79
C SER A 165 14.91 30.14 -11.56
N THR A 166 14.61 30.49 -10.30
CA THR A 166 14.06 31.80 -9.95
C THR A 166 15.22 32.67 -9.46
N PRO A 167 15.64 33.72 -10.17
CA PRO A 167 16.59 34.67 -9.61
C PRO A 167 15.95 35.27 -8.35
N MET A 168 16.57 35.02 -7.20
CA MET A 168 16.13 35.59 -5.93
C MET A 168 16.03 37.11 -6.10
N VAL A 169 14.80 37.64 -5.99
CA VAL A 169 14.58 39.06 -5.78
C VAL A 169 15.31 39.41 -4.49
N ARG A 170 16.42 40.13 -4.63
CA ARG A 170 17.27 40.58 -3.54
C ARG A 170 16.42 41.53 -2.69
N PHE A 171 15.81 41.02 -1.61
CA PHE A 171 15.16 41.86 -0.61
C PHE A 171 16.25 42.67 0.08
N SER A 172 16.46 43.88 -0.42
CA SER A 172 17.30 44.90 0.20
C SER A 172 16.66 45.30 1.52
N LEU A 173 17.25 44.85 2.64
CA LEU A 173 16.96 45.40 3.94
C LEU A 173 17.42 46.87 3.92
N LYS A 174 16.48 47.80 3.74
CA LYS A 174 16.71 49.21 4.08
C LYS A 174 17.01 49.26 5.58
N GLN A 175 18.27 49.41 5.93
CA GLN A 175 18.63 49.89 7.25
C GLN A 175 18.07 51.32 7.37
N THR A 176 17.22 51.51 8.36
CA THR A 176 16.70 52.81 8.77
C THR A 176 17.53 53.24 9.95
N GLU A 177 18.36 54.25 9.73
CA GLU A 177 18.86 55.19 10.75
C GLU A 177 18.48 56.60 10.29
#